data_AF-A0A956BIQ7-F1
#
_entry.id   AF-A0A956BIQ7-F1
#
_cell.length_a   1.000
_cell.length_b   1.000
_cell.length_c   1.000
_cell.angle_alpha   90.00
_cell.angle_beta   90.00
_cell.angle_gamma   90.00
#
_symmetry.space_group_name_H-M   'P 1'
#
loop_
_entity.id
_entity.type
_entity.pdbx_description
1 polymer ?
#
loop_
_entity_poly.entity_id
_entity_poly.type
_entity_poly.pdbx_seq_one_letter_code
_entity_poly.pdbx_strand_id
1 'polypeptide(L)'
;MSDTLGGVAFGAAWGVAGGVALSSVGTWGAFDAGPVIGAVGGSAIGMGSAAWVASRTPVTTGQGLAVASGTGWGLTTALWATDALHGRPRLLYYDPSRSDTNRLHRDLGAAYRLVGVAAGATLGTVWMRGQPEPADVLEVDLATYLGSAIALSATGLALYRPNAWAAESDWESPAFWDARWQATRWMDASNIAGAAVGMGVGLAMRERWELDAEDVGFAMVLGLEGAWVGSWLPDALYIRDSELKGTVRLPWNASIALGLAVAELHPMPWQTTGVTATLAGAGNAFGAGLPLVALGRPTDAEVARVMLPVGLAGTVTGVLAAPWLDPGPGEWTMTALSSGLSAYNGAAVAQALPGVDGRQVGGVLLMGAGAGAAGSLVAGHYADPRADHMLTLGSAAAWGSFYGVLAPIAAGDRLDGDLRP
;
A
#
# COMPACT_ATOMS: atom_id res chain seq x y z
N MET A 1 -29.52 14.95 5.79
CA MET A 1 -29.16 13.76 6.60
C MET A 1 -27.64 13.73 6.70
N SER A 2 -27.07 13.38 7.85
CA SER A 2 -25.61 13.25 7.98
C SER A 2 -25.13 12.15 7.03
N ASP A 3 -24.12 12.46 6.24
CA ASP A 3 -23.43 11.48 5.42
C ASP A 3 -22.58 10.59 6.34
N THR A 4 -22.93 9.31 6.43
CA THR A 4 -22.26 8.36 7.33
C THR A 4 -20.77 8.30 7.03
N LEU A 5 -20.38 8.40 5.77
CA LEU A 5 -18.99 8.28 5.34
C LEU A 5 -18.20 9.55 5.71
N GLY A 6 -18.81 10.73 5.56
CA GLY A 6 -18.26 12.00 6.04
C GLY A 6 -18.08 12.05 7.56
N GLY A 7 -19.06 11.57 8.32
CA GLY A 7 -18.95 11.47 9.78
C GLY A 7 -17.85 10.52 10.24
N VAL A 8 -17.71 9.37 9.58
CA VAL A 8 -16.65 8.38 9.88
C VAL A 8 -15.27 8.93 9.54
N ALA A 9 -15.07 9.52 8.35
CA ALA A 9 -13.79 10.10 7.95
C ALA A 9 -13.37 11.23 8.90
N PHE A 10 -14.30 12.12 9.26
CA PHE A 10 -14.06 13.20 10.22
C PHE A 10 -13.71 12.65 11.62
N GLY A 11 -14.47 11.66 12.11
CA GLY A 11 -14.21 11.02 13.40
C GLY A 11 -12.86 10.31 13.46
N ALA A 12 -12.52 9.56 12.42
CA ALA A 12 -11.23 8.88 12.30
C ALA A 12 -10.07 9.88 12.26
N ALA A 13 -10.18 10.96 11.50
CA ALA A 13 -9.17 12.02 11.41
C ALA A 13 -8.86 12.62 12.79
N TRP A 14 -9.89 13.04 13.53
CA TRP A 14 -9.71 13.58 14.88
C TRP A 14 -9.23 12.53 15.88
N GLY A 15 -9.64 11.27 15.72
CA GLY A 15 -9.11 10.15 16.50
C GLY A 15 -7.59 10.00 16.29
N VAL A 16 -7.14 9.91 15.04
CA VAL A 16 -5.70 9.88 14.72
C VAL A 16 -5.00 11.12 15.26
N ALA A 17 -5.60 12.30 15.11
CA ALA A 17 -5.00 13.53 15.58
C ALA A 17 -4.81 13.59 17.10
N GLY A 18 -5.85 13.25 17.85
CA GLY A 18 -5.78 13.16 19.30
C GLY A 18 -4.79 12.07 19.75
N GLY A 19 -4.81 10.90 19.09
CA GLY A 19 -3.91 9.80 19.38
C GLY A 19 -2.44 10.17 19.17
N VAL A 20 -2.09 10.74 18.00
CA VAL A 20 -0.73 11.20 17.73
C VAL A 20 -0.31 12.30 18.70
N ALA A 21 -1.20 13.25 19.00
CA ALA A 21 -0.90 14.34 19.92
C ALA A 21 -0.55 13.83 21.32
N LEU A 22 -1.40 13.00 21.91
CA LEU A 22 -1.16 12.49 23.27
C LEU A 22 -0.10 11.39 23.31
N SER A 23 0.10 10.62 22.24
CA SER A 23 1.25 9.70 22.12
C SER A 23 2.58 10.47 22.08
N SER A 24 2.60 11.62 21.43
CA SER A 24 3.76 12.51 21.39
C SER A 24 4.07 13.09 22.76
N VAL A 25 3.05 13.52 23.52
CA VAL A 25 3.23 13.93 24.93
C VAL A 25 3.71 12.75 25.79
N GLY A 26 3.14 11.56 25.58
CA GLY A 26 3.53 10.34 26.28
C GLY A 26 5.00 9.94 26.02
N THR A 27 5.56 10.33 24.88
CA THR A 27 6.98 10.11 24.54
C THR A 27 7.91 10.91 25.44
N TRP A 28 7.48 12.08 25.92
CA TRP A 28 8.22 12.89 26.89
C TRP A 28 7.93 12.52 28.36
N GLY A 29 7.01 11.57 28.58
CA GLY A 29 6.65 11.08 29.90
C GLY A 29 7.71 10.17 30.50
N ALA A 30 7.66 10.00 31.83
CA ALA A 30 8.61 9.17 32.58
C ALA A 30 8.37 7.65 32.46
N PHE A 31 7.30 7.22 31.78
CA PHE A 31 6.89 5.81 31.71
C PHE A 31 6.94 5.29 30.27
N ASP A 32 7.50 4.09 30.08
CA ASP A 32 7.61 3.45 28.77
C ASP A 32 6.25 3.17 28.11
N ALA A 33 5.19 3.00 28.90
CA ALA A 33 3.82 2.83 28.41
C ALA A 33 3.15 4.16 27.98
N GLY A 34 3.77 5.31 28.29
CA GLY A 34 3.24 6.65 28.05
C GLY A 34 2.75 6.89 26.61
N PRO A 35 3.53 6.56 25.56
CA PRO A 35 3.11 6.75 24.17
C PRO A 35 1.86 5.95 23.80
N VAL A 36 1.72 4.72 24.32
CA VAL A 36 0.58 3.84 24.01
C VAL A 36 -0.68 4.31 24.73
N ILE A 37 -0.57 4.62 26.03
CA ILE A 37 -1.67 5.19 26.82
C ILE A 37 -2.14 6.51 26.21
N GLY A 38 -1.18 7.36 25.82
CA GLY A 38 -1.44 8.60 25.11
C GLY A 38 -2.18 8.36 23.80
N ALA A 39 -1.74 7.42 22.96
CA ALA A 39 -2.39 7.11 21.69
C ALA A 39 -3.85 6.69 21.87
N VAL A 40 -4.14 5.78 22.82
CA VAL A 40 -5.50 5.27 23.06
C VAL A 40 -6.39 6.37 23.64
N GLY A 41 -5.93 7.03 24.71
CA GLY A 41 -6.70 8.10 25.36
C GLY A 41 -6.94 9.29 24.44
N GLY A 42 -5.92 9.66 23.67
CA GLY A 42 -5.99 10.73 22.68
C GLY A 42 -6.96 10.42 21.55
N SER A 43 -6.96 9.17 21.06
CA SER A 43 -7.91 8.74 20.03
C SER A 43 -9.35 8.80 20.52
N ALA A 44 -9.59 8.36 21.76
CA ALA A 44 -10.92 8.45 22.38
C ALA A 44 -11.39 9.91 22.54
N ILE A 45 -10.52 10.81 23.00
CA ILE A 45 -10.82 12.24 23.13
C ILE A 45 -11.09 12.87 21.76
N GLY A 46 -10.27 12.54 20.76
CA GLY A 46 -10.40 13.02 19.39
C GLY A 46 -11.73 12.59 18.77
N MET A 47 -12.03 11.29 18.79
CA MET A 47 -13.31 10.76 18.30
C MET A 47 -14.51 11.33 19.05
N GLY A 48 -14.42 11.47 20.38
CA GLY A 48 -15.48 12.08 21.19
C GLY A 48 -15.72 13.55 20.84
N SER A 49 -14.64 14.31 20.62
CA SER A 49 -14.72 15.71 20.18
C SER A 49 -15.35 15.82 18.80
N ALA A 50 -14.96 14.94 17.86
CA ALA A 50 -15.55 14.87 16.53
C ALA A 50 -17.03 14.49 16.56
N ALA A 51 -17.42 13.51 17.37
CA ALA A 51 -18.82 13.13 17.55
C ALA A 51 -19.66 14.28 18.10
N TRP A 52 -19.12 15.04 19.05
CA TRP A 52 -19.78 16.23 19.60
C TRP A 52 -19.96 17.34 18.54
N VAL A 53 -18.93 17.61 17.73
CA VAL A 53 -19.02 18.57 16.62
C VAL A 53 -20.01 18.08 15.57
N ALA A 54 -19.92 16.82 15.13
CA ALA A 54 -20.79 16.23 14.12
C ALA A 54 -22.26 16.18 14.55
N SER A 55 -22.55 16.05 15.86
CA SER A 55 -23.92 16.12 16.38
C SER A 55 -24.56 17.51 16.25
N ARG A 56 -23.75 18.57 16.10
CA ARG A 56 -24.19 19.96 16.00
C ARG A 56 -24.13 20.48 14.57
N THR A 57 -23.27 19.89 13.75
CA THR A 57 -23.07 20.28 12.36
C THR A 57 -22.83 19.04 11.53
N PRO A 58 -23.82 18.58 10.74
CA PRO A 58 -23.64 17.43 9.86
C PRO A 58 -22.44 17.66 8.93
N VAL A 59 -21.58 16.66 8.84
CA VAL A 59 -20.36 16.69 8.01
C VAL A 59 -20.64 15.91 6.73
N THR A 60 -20.36 16.50 5.57
CA THR A 60 -20.43 15.81 4.27
C THR A 60 -19.21 14.91 4.05
N THR A 61 -19.26 13.97 3.08
CA THR A 61 -18.08 13.15 2.75
C THR A 61 -16.85 14.00 2.42
N GLY A 62 -16.95 14.97 1.52
CA GLY A 62 -15.80 15.80 1.14
C GLY A 62 -15.25 16.63 2.32
N GLN A 63 -16.13 17.12 3.19
CA GLN A 63 -15.72 17.79 4.43
C GLN A 63 -14.96 16.87 5.39
N GLY A 64 -15.42 15.62 5.57
CA GLY A 64 -14.75 14.63 6.40
C GLY A 64 -13.40 14.21 5.83
N LEU A 65 -13.35 14.01 4.50
CA LEU A 65 -12.12 13.69 3.78
C LEU A 65 -11.10 14.83 3.85
N ALA A 66 -11.51 16.10 3.73
CA ALA A 66 -10.60 17.24 3.83
C ALA A 66 -9.85 17.30 5.17
N VAL A 67 -10.54 16.97 6.27
CA VAL A 67 -9.91 16.88 7.61
C VAL A 67 -9.02 15.66 7.73
N ALA A 68 -9.42 14.52 7.16
CA ALA A 68 -8.62 13.29 7.14
C ALA A 68 -7.33 13.48 6.33
N SER A 69 -7.43 14.00 5.11
CA SER A 69 -6.32 14.38 4.23
C SER A 69 -5.37 15.33 4.95
N GLY A 70 -5.88 16.46 5.47
CA GLY A 70 -5.05 17.43 6.19
C GLY A 70 -4.30 16.81 7.37
N THR A 71 -4.98 15.98 8.17
CA THR A 71 -4.36 15.26 9.30
C THR A 71 -3.29 14.27 8.81
N GLY A 72 -3.57 13.50 7.77
CA GLY A 72 -2.67 12.49 7.20
C GLY A 72 -1.41 13.11 6.59
N TRP A 73 -1.56 14.17 5.78
CA TRP A 73 -0.44 14.92 5.24
C TRP A 73 0.35 15.64 6.33
N GLY A 74 -0.32 16.21 7.33
CA GLY A 74 0.32 16.81 8.49
C GLY A 74 1.23 15.82 9.25
N LEU A 75 0.76 14.58 9.46
CA LEU A 75 1.56 13.51 10.04
C LEU A 75 2.73 13.11 9.13
N THR A 76 2.46 12.92 7.85
CA THR A 76 3.44 12.47 6.85
C THR A 76 4.59 13.48 6.71
N THR A 77 4.27 14.76 6.56
CA THR A 77 5.26 15.85 6.49
C THR A 77 6.03 15.97 7.79
N ALA A 78 5.42 15.75 8.96
CA ALA A 78 6.14 15.74 10.23
C ALA A 78 7.16 14.61 10.34
N LEU A 79 6.82 13.41 9.86
CA LEU A 79 7.75 12.29 9.80
C LEU A 79 8.92 12.60 8.87
N TRP A 80 8.63 13.09 7.66
CA TRP A 80 9.66 13.51 6.73
C TRP A 80 10.52 14.65 7.25
N ALA A 81 9.95 15.63 7.97
CA ALA A 81 10.71 16.72 8.56
C ALA A 81 11.67 16.21 9.65
N THR A 82 11.20 15.26 10.46
CA THR A 82 12.04 14.60 11.46
C THR A 82 13.19 13.87 10.78
N ASP A 83 12.93 13.09 9.74
CA ASP A 83 13.95 12.34 9.00
C ASP A 83 14.88 13.27 8.19
N ALA A 84 14.39 14.37 7.63
CA ALA A 84 15.18 15.34 6.88
C ALA A 84 16.18 16.09 7.77
N LEU A 85 15.80 16.37 9.01
CA LEU A 85 16.66 17.08 9.97
C LEU A 85 17.57 16.14 10.73
N HIS A 86 17.06 14.97 11.10
CA HIS A 86 17.70 14.08 12.06
C HIS A 86 17.93 12.68 11.52
N GLY A 87 17.78 12.42 10.21
CA GLY A 87 17.96 11.13 9.55
C GLY A 87 17.08 10.00 10.08
N ARG A 88 17.09 8.84 9.41
CA ARG A 88 16.23 7.71 9.79
C ARG A 88 16.87 6.84 10.89
N PRO A 89 16.12 6.43 11.93
CA PRO A 89 16.64 5.68 13.07
C PRO A 89 17.12 4.27 12.71
N ARG A 90 16.62 3.69 11.61
CA ARG A 90 17.09 2.38 11.11
C ARG A 90 18.56 2.40 10.68
N LEU A 91 19.13 3.57 10.40
CA LEU A 91 20.55 3.77 10.09
C LEU A 91 21.38 4.14 11.34
N LEU A 92 20.73 4.48 12.46
CA LEU A 92 21.36 4.82 13.73
C LEU A 92 21.61 3.59 14.62
N TYR A 93 21.02 2.44 14.28
CA TYR A 93 21.15 1.19 15.05
C TYR A 93 22.55 0.57 14.99
N TYR A 94 23.35 0.95 13.99
CA TYR A 94 24.70 0.39 13.76
C TYR A 94 25.84 1.26 14.30
N ASP A 95 25.54 2.45 14.85
CA ASP A 95 26.54 3.32 15.49
C ASP A 95 26.17 3.59 16.97
N PRO A 96 26.71 2.79 17.92
CA PRO A 96 26.45 2.96 19.35
C PRO A 96 26.96 4.30 19.92
N SER A 97 27.79 5.06 19.19
CA SER A 97 28.24 6.39 19.62
C SER A 97 27.15 7.48 19.48
N ARG A 98 26.01 7.17 18.84
CA ARG A 98 24.91 8.10 18.54
C ARG A 98 23.64 7.88 19.40
N SER A 99 23.80 7.38 20.63
CA SER A 99 22.69 7.15 21.57
C SER A 99 21.89 8.43 21.87
N ASP A 100 22.56 9.58 21.99
CA ASP A 100 21.91 10.88 22.17
C ASP A 100 21.10 11.31 20.95
N THR A 101 21.54 10.98 19.74
CA THR A 101 20.85 11.28 18.48
C THR A 101 19.55 10.47 18.36
N ASN A 102 19.53 9.23 18.86
CA ASN A 102 18.31 8.41 18.94
C ASN A 102 17.27 9.00 19.91
N ARG A 103 17.73 9.55 21.05
CA ARG A 103 16.85 10.23 22.01
C ARG A 103 16.33 11.54 21.43
N LEU A 104 17.20 12.34 20.82
CA LEU A 104 16.83 13.60 20.18
C LEU A 104 15.84 13.37 19.02
N HIS A 105 16.08 12.37 18.17
CA HIS A 105 15.15 11.99 17.09
C HIS A 105 13.79 11.57 17.63
N ARG A 106 13.76 10.81 18.74
CA ARG A 106 12.52 10.40 19.41
C ARG A 106 11.75 11.61 19.96
N ASP A 107 12.42 12.48 20.71
CA ASP A 107 11.80 13.58 21.43
C ASP A 107 11.37 14.71 20.47
N LEU A 108 12.22 15.06 19.50
CA LEU A 108 11.88 16.04 18.46
C LEU A 108 10.90 15.46 17.44
N GLY A 109 11.01 14.17 17.09
CA GLY A 109 10.04 13.49 16.24
C GLY A 109 8.64 13.48 16.84
N ALA A 110 8.52 13.33 18.16
CA ALA A 110 7.26 13.55 18.86
C ALA A 110 6.76 15.00 18.70
N ALA A 111 7.64 16.01 18.84
CA ALA A 111 7.27 17.42 18.65
C ALA A 111 6.77 17.70 17.22
N TYR A 112 7.50 17.23 16.21
CA TYR A 112 7.12 17.39 14.81
C TYR A 112 5.79 16.72 14.53
N ARG A 113 5.55 15.48 15.00
CA ARG A 113 4.27 14.78 14.79
C ARG A 113 3.11 15.53 15.43
N LEU A 114 3.27 16.03 16.66
CA LEU A 114 2.27 16.86 17.33
C LEU A 114 1.95 18.12 16.50
N VAL A 115 2.98 18.88 16.12
CA VAL A 115 2.81 20.14 15.38
C VAL A 115 2.23 19.88 14.00
N GLY A 116 2.74 18.90 13.26
CA GLY A 116 2.29 18.59 11.91
C GLY A 116 0.86 18.11 11.87
N VAL A 117 0.47 17.22 12.80
CA VAL A 117 -0.91 16.75 12.88
C VAL A 117 -1.87 17.86 13.33
N ALA A 118 -1.48 18.70 14.29
CA ALA A 118 -2.29 19.84 14.71
C ALA A 118 -2.47 20.86 13.57
N ALA A 119 -1.39 21.20 12.86
CA ALA A 119 -1.43 22.09 11.71
C ALA A 119 -2.27 21.49 10.58
N GLY A 120 -2.06 20.22 10.26
CA GLY A 120 -2.80 19.48 9.24
C GLY A 120 -4.30 19.40 9.51
N ALA A 121 -4.69 19.00 10.73
CA ALA A 121 -6.09 18.97 11.14
C ALA A 121 -6.73 20.37 11.12
N THR A 122 -5.98 21.41 11.51
CA THR A 122 -6.43 22.81 11.44
C THR A 122 -6.67 23.24 10.00
N LEU A 123 -5.71 22.98 9.09
CA LEU A 123 -5.84 23.30 7.67
C LEU A 123 -7.01 22.54 7.03
N GLY A 124 -7.15 21.25 7.31
CA GLY A 124 -8.28 20.45 6.85
C GLY A 124 -9.62 20.99 7.37
N THR A 125 -9.67 21.47 8.62
CA THR A 125 -10.87 22.11 9.19
C THR A 125 -11.16 23.48 8.55
N VAL A 126 -10.13 24.23 8.16
CA VAL A 126 -10.31 25.48 7.39
C VAL A 126 -10.85 25.16 6.00
N TRP A 127 -10.28 24.16 5.33
CA TRP A 127 -10.72 23.71 4.01
C TRP A 127 -12.16 23.20 4.01
N MET A 128 -12.55 22.44 5.04
CA MET A 128 -13.92 21.99 5.29
C MET A 128 -14.97 23.12 5.17
N ARG A 129 -14.62 24.36 5.56
CA ARG A 129 -15.53 25.52 5.47
C ARG A 129 -15.86 25.91 4.04
N GLY A 130 -14.99 25.58 3.09
CA GLY A 130 -15.22 25.75 1.65
C GLY A 130 -16.17 24.71 1.06
N GLN A 131 -16.68 23.77 1.87
CA GLN A 131 -17.57 22.68 1.44
C GLN A 131 -17.00 21.88 0.26
N PRO A 132 -15.78 21.33 0.38
CA PRO A 132 -15.17 20.59 -0.71
C PRO A 132 -15.98 19.34 -1.03
N GLU A 133 -15.97 18.98 -2.31
CA GLU A 133 -16.46 17.69 -2.77
C GLU A 133 -15.39 16.61 -2.54
N PRO A 134 -15.75 15.31 -2.51
CA PRO A 134 -14.77 14.24 -2.36
C PRO A 134 -13.67 14.25 -3.43
N ALA A 135 -14.03 14.55 -4.68
CA ALA A 135 -13.11 14.65 -5.81
C ALA A 135 -12.05 15.74 -5.58
N ASP A 136 -12.46 16.93 -5.13
CA ASP A 136 -11.55 18.02 -4.76
C ASP A 136 -10.44 17.55 -3.79
N VAL A 137 -10.82 16.70 -2.83
CA VAL A 137 -9.88 16.22 -1.81
C VAL A 137 -8.88 15.23 -2.39
N LEU A 138 -9.38 14.28 -3.17
CA LEU A 138 -8.56 13.26 -3.83
C LEU A 138 -7.58 13.88 -4.81
N GLU A 139 -8.00 14.92 -5.53
CA GLU A 139 -7.18 15.60 -6.52
C GLU A 139 -6.01 16.36 -5.88
N VAL A 140 -6.26 17.08 -4.79
CA VAL A 140 -5.19 17.72 -4.00
C VAL A 140 -4.26 16.67 -3.38
N ASP A 141 -4.80 15.56 -2.84
CA ASP A 141 -4.00 14.48 -2.28
C ASP A 141 -3.10 13.84 -3.33
N LEU A 142 -3.63 13.59 -4.52
CA LEU A 142 -2.90 12.99 -5.62
C LEU A 142 -1.85 13.94 -6.18
N ALA A 143 -2.17 15.22 -6.34
CA ALA A 143 -1.21 16.22 -6.77
C ALA A 143 -0.07 16.36 -5.73
N THR A 144 -0.39 16.37 -4.44
CA THR A 144 0.59 16.35 -3.33
C THR A 144 1.47 15.11 -3.40
N TYR A 145 0.87 13.94 -3.58
CA TYR A 145 1.57 12.68 -3.73
C TYR A 145 2.53 12.71 -4.92
N LEU A 146 2.04 13.07 -6.12
CA LEU A 146 2.82 13.15 -7.35
C LEU A 146 3.96 14.17 -7.25
N GLY A 147 3.71 15.33 -6.64
CA GLY A 147 4.76 16.32 -6.39
C GLY A 147 5.88 15.73 -5.53
N SER A 148 5.53 15.06 -4.42
CA SER A 148 6.51 14.39 -3.53
C SER A 148 7.33 13.35 -4.29
N ALA A 149 6.65 12.56 -5.10
CA ALA A 149 7.18 11.50 -5.94
C ALA A 149 8.16 12.00 -7.01
N ILE A 150 7.82 13.07 -7.72
CA ILE A 150 8.68 13.68 -8.75
C ILE A 150 9.95 14.23 -8.09
N ALA A 151 9.83 14.98 -7.00
CA ALA A 151 10.97 15.56 -6.31
C ALA A 151 11.91 14.49 -5.74
N LEU A 152 11.33 13.42 -5.19
CA LEU A 152 12.07 12.28 -4.68
C LEU A 152 12.81 11.52 -5.79
N SER A 153 12.16 11.26 -6.93
CA SER A 153 12.80 10.62 -8.09
C SER A 153 13.94 11.46 -8.65
N ALA A 154 13.74 12.78 -8.81
CA ALA A 154 14.79 13.69 -9.27
C ALA A 154 15.98 13.71 -8.31
N THR A 155 15.72 13.70 -7.01
CA THR A 155 16.75 13.66 -5.98
C THR A 155 17.48 12.32 -5.96
N GLY A 156 16.75 11.21 -6.11
CA GLY A 156 17.34 9.88 -6.24
C GLY A 156 18.29 9.78 -7.42
N LEU A 157 17.90 10.32 -8.59
CA LEU A 157 18.78 10.40 -9.76
C LEU A 157 19.99 11.30 -9.53
N ALA A 158 19.82 12.46 -8.89
CA ALA A 158 20.91 13.39 -8.60
C ALA A 158 21.92 12.83 -7.58
N LEU A 159 21.45 11.99 -6.66
CA LEU A 159 22.28 11.35 -5.63
C LEU A 159 22.83 9.98 -6.05
N TYR A 160 22.37 9.44 -7.18
CA TYR A 160 22.81 8.13 -7.67
C TYR A 160 24.31 8.10 -7.89
N ARG A 161 24.99 7.16 -7.22
CA ARG A 161 26.44 6.95 -7.34
C ARG A 161 26.72 5.48 -7.63
N PRO A 162 26.89 5.09 -8.92
CA PRO A 162 26.95 3.68 -9.33
C PRO A 162 28.07 2.84 -8.70
N ASN A 163 29.03 3.44 -7.99
CA ASN A 163 30.18 2.76 -7.38
C ASN A 163 30.40 3.08 -5.89
N ALA A 164 29.66 4.01 -5.28
CA ALA A 164 29.99 4.43 -3.91
C ALA A 164 29.46 3.45 -2.84
N TRP A 165 28.46 2.63 -3.19
CA TRP A 165 27.76 1.74 -2.24
C TRP A 165 27.94 0.26 -2.61
N ALA A 166 28.55 -0.03 -3.76
CA ALA A 166 28.96 -1.37 -4.20
C ALA A 166 30.23 -1.89 -3.49
N ALA A 167 30.93 -1.03 -2.74
CA ALA A 167 31.94 -1.46 -1.79
C ALA A 167 31.24 -1.99 -0.52
N GLU A 168 30.64 -3.18 -0.62
CA GLU A 168 30.19 -3.97 0.53
C GLU A 168 31.32 -4.25 1.54
N SER A 169 32.58 -3.92 1.24
CA SER A 169 33.70 -3.96 2.19
C SER A 169 33.70 -2.82 3.21
N ASP A 170 32.94 -1.73 2.98
CA ASP A 170 33.06 -0.47 3.73
C ASP A 170 31.82 -0.13 4.57
N TRP A 171 30.91 -1.09 4.79
CA TRP A 171 29.76 -0.96 5.70
C TRP A 171 30.17 -0.70 7.15
N GLU A 172 31.43 -1.00 7.52
CA GLU A 172 32.01 -0.64 8.81
C GLU A 172 32.58 0.79 8.83
N SER A 173 32.71 1.44 7.67
CA SER A 173 33.30 2.78 7.57
C SER A 173 32.29 3.86 8.03
N PRO A 174 32.70 4.80 8.91
CA PRO A 174 31.85 5.94 9.28
C PRO A 174 31.44 6.80 8.08
N ALA A 175 32.32 6.91 7.07
CA ALA A 175 32.06 7.69 5.86
C ALA A 175 30.90 7.13 5.02
N PHE A 176 30.74 5.80 4.96
CA PHE A 176 29.59 5.17 4.31
C PHE A 176 28.27 5.54 5.00
N TRP A 177 28.23 5.43 6.32
CA TRP A 177 27.03 5.79 7.10
C TRP A 177 26.71 7.27 7.02
N ASP A 178 27.71 8.15 7.03
CA ASP A 178 27.50 9.59 6.86
C ASP A 178 26.97 9.95 5.48
N ALA A 179 27.45 9.29 4.42
CA ALA A 179 26.92 9.49 3.06
C ALA A 179 25.46 9.00 2.95
N ARG A 180 25.15 7.82 3.50
CA ARG A 180 23.79 7.25 3.50
C ARG A 180 22.83 8.07 4.36
N TRP A 181 23.32 8.60 5.48
CA TRP A 181 22.61 9.53 6.33
C TRP A 181 22.24 10.81 5.60
N GLN A 182 23.21 11.46 4.95
CA GLN A 182 22.98 12.65 4.16
C GLN A 182 22.00 12.37 3.01
N ALA A 183 22.17 11.27 2.28
CA ALA A 183 21.27 10.90 1.19
C ALA A 183 19.82 10.74 1.67
N THR A 184 19.60 10.10 2.83
CA THR A 184 18.27 9.96 3.42
C THR A 184 17.66 11.32 3.78
N ARG A 185 18.44 12.21 4.38
CA ARG A 185 18.00 13.58 4.71
C ARG A 185 17.58 14.37 3.47
N TRP A 186 18.37 14.27 2.40
CA TRP A 186 18.05 14.91 1.12
C TRP A 186 16.78 14.32 0.50
N MET A 187 16.61 13.00 0.51
CA MET A 187 15.40 12.35 0.01
C MET A 187 14.14 12.82 0.77
N ASP A 188 14.20 12.88 2.10
CA ASP A 188 13.06 13.29 2.91
C ASP A 188 12.78 14.81 2.82
N ALA A 189 13.82 15.64 2.69
CA ALA A 189 13.66 17.06 2.37
C ALA A 189 12.98 17.27 1.00
N SER A 190 13.37 16.48 0.01
CA SER A 190 12.76 16.53 -1.33
C SER A 190 11.33 16.02 -1.34
N ASN A 191 10.96 15.03 -0.51
CA ASN A 191 9.57 14.64 -0.32
C ASN A 191 8.70 15.81 0.15
N ILE A 192 9.19 16.58 1.12
CA ILE A 192 8.47 17.76 1.64
C ILE A 192 8.34 18.83 0.56
N ALA A 193 9.44 19.17 -0.11
CA ALA A 193 9.44 20.19 -1.15
C ALA A 193 8.51 19.81 -2.31
N GLY A 194 8.60 18.56 -2.75
CA GLY A 194 7.74 18.02 -3.79
C GLY A 194 6.27 18.00 -3.38
N ALA A 195 5.96 17.53 -2.17
CA ALA A 195 4.59 17.53 -1.65
C ALA A 195 4.01 18.94 -1.59
N ALA A 196 4.77 19.92 -1.10
CA ALA A 196 4.33 21.30 -1.04
C ALA A 196 4.05 21.89 -2.43
N VAL A 197 4.91 21.64 -3.41
CA VAL A 197 4.69 22.05 -4.81
C VAL A 197 3.47 21.34 -5.39
N GLY A 198 3.36 20.03 -5.20
CA GLY A 198 2.23 19.22 -5.66
C GLY A 198 0.90 19.69 -5.09
N MET A 199 0.84 19.93 -3.78
CA MET A 199 -0.33 20.49 -3.10
C MET A 199 -0.69 21.87 -3.64
N GLY A 200 0.30 22.74 -3.84
CA GLY A 200 0.09 24.07 -4.41
C GLY A 200 -0.45 24.03 -5.84
N VAL A 201 0.05 23.10 -6.66
CA VAL A 201 -0.46 22.86 -8.02
C VAL A 201 -1.89 22.30 -7.97
N GLY A 202 -2.16 21.28 -7.13
CA GLY A 202 -3.51 20.71 -6.98
C GLY A 202 -4.53 21.76 -6.56
N LEU A 203 -4.20 22.59 -5.56
CA LEU A 203 -5.05 23.70 -5.13
C LEU A 203 -5.28 24.75 -6.23
N ALA A 204 -4.27 25.02 -7.07
CA ALA A 204 -4.36 26.01 -8.14
C ALA A 204 -5.04 25.49 -9.42
N MET A 205 -5.00 24.17 -9.65
CA MET A 205 -5.53 23.54 -10.87
C MET A 205 -6.87 22.83 -10.66
N ARG A 206 -7.42 22.84 -9.43
CA ARG A 206 -8.71 22.23 -9.07
C ARG A 206 -9.89 22.57 -9.98
N GLU A 207 -9.90 23.77 -10.58
CA GLU A 207 -10.98 24.18 -11.49
C GLU A 207 -10.76 23.73 -12.96
N ARG A 208 -9.65 23.04 -13.23
CA ARG A 208 -9.20 22.67 -14.59
C ARG A 208 -8.86 21.20 -14.74
N TRP A 209 -8.58 20.53 -13.64
CA TRP A 209 -8.42 19.09 -13.57
C TRP A 209 -9.73 18.60 -12.95
N GLU A 210 -10.48 17.77 -13.66
CA GLU A 210 -11.73 17.19 -13.19
C GLU A 210 -11.50 15.69 -13.04
N LEU A 211 -10.67 15.30 -12.05
CA LEU A 211 -10.42 13.88 -11.79
C LEU A 211 -11.52 13.27 -10.95
N ASP A 212 -12.15 12.22 -11.47
CA ASP A 212 -13.07 11.41 -10.69
C ASP A 212 -12.31 10.40 -9.82
N ALA A 213 -12.94 9.93 -8.75
CA ALA A 213 -12.35 8.92 -7.88
C ALA A 213 -11.94 7.64 -8.64
N GLU A 214 -12.64 7.35 -9.73
CA GLU A 214 -12.39 6.20 -10.60
C GLU A 214 -11.05 6.33 -11.34
N ASP A 215 -10.71 7.54 -11.79
CA ASP A 215 -9.46 7.87 -12.49
C ASP A 215 -8.26 7.72 -11.56
N VAL A 216 -8.42 8.20 -10.32
CA VAL A 216 -7.41 8.01 -9.26
C VAL A 216 -7.23 6.53 -8.95
N GLY A 217 -8.32 5.78 -8.87
CA GLY A 217 -8.31 4.33 -8.67
C GLY A 217 -7.54 3.60 -9.77
N PHE A 218 -7.83 3.92 -11.03
CA PHE A 218 -7.14 3.34 -12.19
C PHE A 218 -5.65 3.67 -12.18
N ALA A 219 -5.31 4.94 -11.91
CA ALA A 219 -3.91 5.37 -11.84
C ALA A 219 -3.13 4.63 -10.75
N MET A 220 -3.74 4.35 -9.61
CA MET A 220 -3.13 3.57 -8.54
C MET A 220 -2.90 2.10 -8.93
N VAL A 221 -3.80 1.49 -9.73
CA VAL A 221 -3.59 0.15 -10.30
C VAL A 221 -2.38 0.14 -11.22
N LEU A 222 -2.25 1.11 -12.13
CA LEU A 222 -1.05 1.22 -12.95
C LEU A 222 0.20 1.51 -12.11
N GLY A 223 0.07 2.33 -11.06
CA GLY A 223 1.11 2.56 -10.07
C GLY A 223 1.64 1.25 -9.48
N LEU A 224 0.75 0.39 -8.99
CA LEU A 224 1.08 -0.94 -8.46
C LEU A 224 1.83 -1.79 -9.47
N GLU A 225 1.38 -1.84 -10.72
CA GLU A 225 2.09 -2.53 -11.80
C GLU A 225 3.47 -1.90 -12.06
N GLY A 226 3.57 -0.58 -12.02
CA GLY A 226 4.82 0.15 -12.08
C GLY A 226 5.77 -0.26 -10.95
N ALA A 227 5.31 -0.32 -9.70
CA ALA A 227 6.12 -0.82 -8.59
C ALA A 227 6.55 -2.27 -8.80
N TRP A 228 5.66 -3.13 -9.30
CA TRP A 228 5.99 -4.50 -9.63
C TRP A 228 7.11 -4.55 -10.67
N VAL A 229 7.00 -3.78 -11.74
CA VAL A 229 8.07 -3.66 -12.75
C VAL A 229 9.36 -3.15 -12.12
N GLY A 230 9.32 -2.07 -11.35
CA GLY A 230 10.50 -1.49 -10.72
C GLY A 230 11.19 -2.41 -9.71
N SER A 231 10.44 -3.28 -9.04
CA SER A 231 10.98 -4.24 -8.06
C SER A 231 11.69 -5.40 -8.75
N TRP A 232 11.11 -5.91 -9.85
CA TRP A 232 11.52 -7.19 -10.44
C TRP A 232 12.32 -7.05 -11.75
N LEU A 233 12.22 -5.93 -12.46
CA LEU A 233 13.00 -5.69 -13.69
C LEU A 233 14.52 -5.75 -13.46
N PRO A 234 15.08 -5.20 -12.37
CA PRO A 234 16.51 -5.37 -12.09
C PRO A 234 16.90 -6.85 -11.94
N ASP A 235 16.08 -7.65 -11.26
CA ASP A 235 16.31 -9.09 -11.15
C ASP A 235 16.26 -9.78 -12.53
N ALA A 236 15.27 -9.47 -13.36
CA ALA A 236 15.16 -10.01 -14.72
C ALA A 236 16.40 -9.70 -15.59
N LEU A 237 17.03 -8.54 -15.35
CA LEU A 237 18.23 -8.08 -16.04
C LEU A 237 19.54 -8.51 -15.35
N TYR A 238 19.47 -9.33 -14.29
CA TYR A 238 20.62 -9.73 -13.45
C TYR A 238 21.39 -8.54 -12.84
N ILE A 239 20.71 -7.41 -12.65
CA ILE A 239 21.26 -6.24 -11.97
C ILE A 239 21.25 -6.54 -10.47
N ARG A 240 22.44 -6.75 -9.91
CA ARG A 240 22.63 -7.04 -8.48
C ARG A 240 22.62 -5.80 -7.59
N ASP A 241 22.61 -4.61 -8.19
CA ASP A 241 22.64 -3.35 -7.47
C ASP A 241 21.37 -3.17 -6.65
N SER A 242 21.53 -3.23 -5.33
CA SER A 242 20.44 -3.07 -4.35
C SER A 242 19.77 -1.70 -4.43
N GLU A 243 20.43 -0.69 -4.99
CA GLU A 243 19.85 0.64 -5.19
C GLU A 243 18.89 0.67 -6.38
N LEU A 244 19.25 0.02 -7.49
CA LEU A 244 18.36 -0.13 -8.65
C LEU A 244 17.13 -0.97 -8.27
N LYS A 245 17.29 -2.00 -7.44
CA LYS A 245 16.15 -2.75 -6.84
C LYS A 245 15.28 -1.90 -5.91
N GLY A 246 15.84 -0.84 -5.31
CA GLY A 246 15.11 0.11 -4.46
C GLY A 246 14.37 1.21 -5.24
N THR A 247 14.58 1.34 -6.55
CA THR A 247 13.95 2.38 -7.38
C THR A 247 12.52 2.06 -7.83
N VAL A 248 11.82 1.14 -7.15
CA VAL A 248 10.37 0.86 -7.28
C VAL A 248 9.52 2.12 -7.45
N ARG A 249 9.95 3.20 -6.78
CA ARG A 249 9.31 4.51 -6.76
C ARG A 249 9.21 5.16 -8.13
N LEU A 250 10.27 5.13 -8.95
CA LEU A 250 10.25 5.81 -10.24
C LEU A 250 9.24 5.15 -11.20
N PRO A 251 9.27 3.82 -11.42
CA PRO A 251 8.25 3.12 -12.20
C PRO A 251 6.85 3.25 -11.61
N TRP A 252 6.68 3.16 -10.28
CA TRP A 252 5.37 3.40 -9.64
C TRP A 252 4.80 4.78 -9.98
N ASN A 253 5.60 5.84 -9.81
CA ASN A 253 5.15 7.21 -10.04
C ASN A 253 4.93 7.52 -11.52
N ALA A 254 5.81 7.02 -12.38
CA ALA A 254 5.64 7.13 -13.84
C ALA A 254 4.35 6.45 -14.30
N SER A 255 4.02 5.29 -13.71
CA SER A 255 2.78 4.59 -14.04
C SER A 255 1.53 5.26 -13.47
N ILE A 256 1.57 5.89 -12.29
CA ILE A 256 0.45 6.74 -11.82
C ILE A 256 0.24 7.91 -12.78
N ALA A 257 1.31 8.62 -13.15
CA ALA A 257 1.20 9.73 -14.10
C ALA A 257 0.67 9.28 -15.46
N LEU A 258 1.11 8.11 -15.95
CA LEU A 258 0.56 7.49 -17.14
C LEU A 258 -0.92 7.14 -16.96
N GLY A 259 -1.31 6.56 -15.83
CA GLY A 259 -2.68 6.19 -15.54
C GLY A 259 -3.62 7.39 -15.51
N LEU A 260 -3.18 8.52 -14.95
CA LEU A 260 -3.93 9.77 -14.98
C LEU A 260 -4.02 10.36 -16.38
N ALA A 261 -2.91 10.35 -17.13
CA ALA A 261 -2.93 10.80 -18.52
C ALA A 261 -3.87 9.94 -19.39
N VAL A 262 -3.92 8.63 -19.14
CA VAL A 262 -4.83 7.71 -19.83
C VAL A 262 -6.27 7.97 -19.39
N ALA A 263 -6.53 8.15 -18.09
CA ALA A 263 -7.86 8.39 -17.55
C ALA A 263 -8.46 9.73 -18.04
N GLU A 264 -7.63 10.78 -18.12
CA GLU A 264 -8.00 12.07 -18.70
C GLU A 264 -8.43 11.95 -20.18
N LEU A 265 -7.74 11.09 -20.94
CA LEU A 265 -8.07 10.86 -22.36
C LEU A 265 -9.24 9.88 -22.55
N HIS A 266 -9.46 9.01 -21.57
CA HIS A 266 -10.40 7.91 -21.60
C HIS A 266 -10.95 7.68 -20.19
N PRO A 267 -12.15 8.17 -19.85
CA PRO A 267 -12.74 7.97 -18.53
C PRO A 267 -12.74 6.49 -18.13
N MET A 268 -12.22 6.18 -16.95
CA MET A 268 -12.01 4.81 -16.48
C MET A 268 -12.99 4.45 -15.37
N PRO A 269 -14.17 3.88 -15.69
CA PRO A 269 -15.15 3.54 -14.67
C PRO A 269 -14.59 2.50 -13.68
N TRP A 270 -15.13 2.46 -12.45
CA TRP A 270 -14.69 1.52 -11.40
C TRP A 270 -14.66 0.06 -11.87
N GLN A 271 -15.58 -0.31 -12.76
CA GLN A 271 -15.62 -1.61 -13.40
C GLN A 271 -14.34 -1.92 -14.17
N THR A 272 -13.87 -0.97 -15.01
CA THR A 272 -12.62 -1.09 -15.74
C THR A 272 -11.43 -1.19 -14.82
N THR A 273 -11.40 -0.36 -13.78
CA THR A 273 -10.36 -0.38 -12.75
C THR A 273 -10.31 -1.73 -12.03
N GLY A 274 -11.46 -2.26 -11.61
CA GLY A 274 -11.56 -3.55 -10.92
C GLY A 274 -11.14 -4.73 -11.81
N VAL A 275 -11.61 -4.77 -13.07
CA VAL A 275 -11.25 -5.83 -14.01
C VAL A 275 -9.76 -5.77 -14.34
N THR A 276 -9.22 -4.56 -14.53
CA THR A 276 -7.79 -4.35 -14.75
C THR A 276 -6.96 -4.80 -13.57
N ALA A 277 -7.30 -4.39 -12.35
CA ALA A 277 -6.59 -4.82 -11.14
C ALA A 277 -6.59 -6.35 -10.96
N THR A 278 -7.74 -6.97 -11.23
CA THR A 278 -7.91 -8.42 -11.08
C THR A 278 -7.07 -9.19 -12.09
N LEU A 279 -7.13 -8.81 -13.36
CA LEU A 279 -6.39 -9.51 -14.42
C LEU A 279 -4.88 -9.20 -14.38
N ALA A 280 -4.48 -7.99 -13.97
CA ALA A 280 -3.08 -7.66 -13.70
C ALA A 280 -2.53 -8.50 -12.52
N GLY A 281 -3.27 -8.56 -11.40
CA GLY A 281 -2.92 -9.39 -10.26
C GLY A 281 -2.86 -10.88 -10.60
N ALA A 282 -3.82 -11.39 -11.38
CA ALA A 282 -3.81 -12.76 -11.87
C ALA A 282 -2.60 -13.03 -12.78
N GLY A 283 -2.28 -12.11 -13.70
CA GLY A 283 -1.11 -12.20 -14.56
C GLY A 283 0.20 -12.25 -13.76
N ASN A 284 0.36 -11.37 -12.77
CA ASN A 284 1.52 -11.38 -11.88
C ASN A 284 1.60 -12.67 -11.07
N ALA A 285 0.48 -13.16 -10.53
CA ALA A 285 0.44 -14.41 -9.77
C ALA A 285 0.80 -15.63 -10.65
N PHE A 286 0.29 -15.70 -11.89
CA PHE A 286 0.67 -16.75 -12.83
C PHE A 286 2.14 -16.66 -13.23
N GLY A 287 2.60 -15.47 -13.60
CA GLY A 287 3.95 -15.30 -14.10
C GLY A 287 5.01 -15.49 -13.02
N ALA A 288 4.70 -15.21 -11.76
CA ALA A 288 5.55 -15.57 -10.63
C ALA A 288 5.44 -17.06 -10.25
N GLY A 289 4.22 -17.60 -10.25
CA GLY A 289 3.94 -18.95 -9.79
C GLY A 289 4.46 -20.04 -10.73
N LEU A 290 4.36 -19.85 -12.04
CA LEU A 290 4.79 -20.83 -13.04
C LEU A 290 6.26 -21.24 -12.90
N PRO A 291 7.25 -20.33 -12.87
CA PRO A 291 8.65 -20.70 -12.69
C PRO A 291 8.92 -21.34 -11.32
N LEU A 292 8.22 -20.91 -10.26
CA LEU A 292 8.33 -21.52 -8.93
C LEU A 292 7.91 -23.00 -8.95
N VAL A 293 6.81 -23.32 -9.62
CA VAL A 293 6.35 -24.72 -9.77
C VAL A 293 7.26 -25.51 -10.70
N ALA A 294 7.53 -24.97 -11.89
CA ALA A 294 8.19 -25.69 -12.98
C ALA A 294 9.68 -25.94 -12.73
N LEU A 295 10.39 -25.01 -12.09
CA LEU A 295 11.83 -25.09 -11.88
C LEU A 295 12.21 -25.54 -10.47
N GLY A 296 11.26 -25.49 -9.52
CA GLY A 296 11.44 -25.83 -8.11
C GLY A 296 12.29 -24.82 -7.34
N ARG A 297 13.46 -24.47 -7.87
CA ARG A 297 14.39 -23.50 -7.31
C ARG A 297 14.79 -22.46 -8.35
N PRO A 298 13.84 -21.73 -8.95
CA PRO A 298 14.20 -20.65 -9.83
C PRO A 298 14.97 -19.57 -9.06
N THR A 299 15.88 -18.92 -9.75
CA THR A 299 16.46 -17.65 -9.35
C THR A 299 15.41 -16.54 -9.46
N ASP A 300 15.56 -15.47 -8.69
CA ASP A 300 14.63 -14.32 -8.74
C ASP A 300 14.55 -13.73 -10.15
N ALA A 301 15.64 -13.80 -10.92
CA ALA A 301 15.70 -13.39 -12.31
C ALA A 301 14.80 -14.24 -13.23
N GLU A 302 14.77 -15.55 -13.03
CA GLU A 302 13.91 -16.46 -13.79
C GLU A 302 12.44 -16.23 -13.46
N VAL A 303 12.11 -15.96 -12.20
CA VAL A 303 10.75 -15.57 -11.78
C VAL A 303 10.36 -14.25 -12.43
N ALA A 304 11.21 -13.22 -12.31
CA ALA A 304 10.94 -11.90 -12.84
C ALA A 304 10.71 -11.86 -14.36
N ARG A 305 11.50 -12.62 -15.13
CA ARG A 305 11.40 -12.68 -16.60
C ARG A 305 10.07 -13.21 -17.10
N VAL A 306 9.42 -14.08 -16.34
CA VAL A 306 8.09 -14.60 -16.66
C VAL A 306 7.02 -13.69 -16.08
N MET A 307 7.19 -13.24 -14.84
CA MET A 307 6.22 -12.39 -14.15
C MET A 307 5.94 -11.08 -14.88
N LEU A 308 6.97 -10.33 -15.27
CA LEU A 308 6.83 -9.00 -15.88
C LEU A 308 5.99 -8.99 -17.16
N PRO A 309 6.27 -9.81 -18.20
CA PRO A 309 5.46 -9.80 -19.40
C PRO A 309 4.04 -10.34 -19.16
N VAL A 310 3.85 -11.29 -18.22
CA VAL A 310 2.53 -11.87 -17.94
C VAL A 310 1.65 -10.91 -17.13
N GLY A 311 2.22 -10.19 -16.16
CA GLY A 311 1.54 -9.11 -15.44
C GLY A 311 1.11 -7.97 -16.36
N LEU A 312 2.02 -7.54 -17.25
CA LEU A 312 1.69 -6.55 -18.28
C LEU A 312 0.58 -7.04 -19.22
N ALA A 313 0.65 -8.28 -19.68
CA ALA A 313 -0.40 -8.88 -20.50
C ALA A 313 -1.73 -8.94 -19.75
N GLY A 314 -1.72 -9.25 -18.45
CA GLY A 314 -2.89 -9.21 -17.58
C GLY A 314 -3.50 -7.81 -17.48
N THR A 315 -2.67 -6.78 -17.32
CA THR A 315 -3.09 -5.37 -17.29
C THR A 315 -3.73 -4.95 -18.61
N VAL A 316 -3.08 -5.22 -19.74
CA VAL A 316 -3.61 -4.90 -21.08
C VAL A 316 -4.91 -5.65 -21.34
N THR A 317 -4.96 -6.94 -21.01
CA THR A 317 -6.18 -7.75 -21.14
C THR A 317 -7.30 -7.19 -20.27
N GLY A 318 -6.97 -6.75 -19.05
CA GLY A 318 -7.85 -6.04 -18.14
C GLY A 318 -8.56 -4.86 -18.76
N VAL A 319 -7.78 -3.92 -19.29
CA VAL A 319 -8.28 -2.71 -19.94
C VAL A 319 -9.15 -3.06 -21.16
N LEU A 320 -8.74 -4.04 -21.96
CA LEU A 320 -9.45 -4.43 -23.19
C LEU A 320 -10.72 -5.25 -22.94
N ALA A 321 -10.74 -6.07 -21.88
CA ALA A 321 -11.86 -6.95 -21.56
C ALA A 321 -12.90 -6.28 -20.65
N ALA A 322 -12.51 -5.22 -19.93
CA ALA A 322 -13.39 -4.47 -19.03
C ALA A 322 -14.72 -4.03 -19.65
N PRO A 323 -14.78 -3.50 -20.89
CA PRO A 323 -16.07 -3.12 -21.48
C PRO A 323 -17.02 -4.30 -21.73
N TRP A 324 -16.53 -5.54 -21.67
CA TRP A 324 -17.30 -6.76 -21.95
C TRP A 324 -17.62 -7.53 -20.67
N LEU A 325 -16.73 -7.46 -19.69
CA LEU A 325 -16.93 -8.01 -18.36
C LEU A 325 -17.55 -6.90 -17.52
N ASP A 326 -18.87 -6.94 -17.33
CA ASP A 326 -19.62 -6.05 -16.41
C ASP A 326 -19.92 -6.75 -15.08
N PRO A 327 -18.89 -6.96 -14.23
CA PRO A 327 -19.04 -7.70 -13.00
C PRO A 327 -19.89 -6.92 -12.00
N GLY A 328 -21.06 -7.46 -11.72
CA GLY A 328 -21.88 -7.08 -10.58
C GLY A 328 -21.26 -7.53 -9.25
N PRO A 329 -21.86 -7.12 -8.12
CA PRO A 329 -21.34 -7.43 -6.78
C PRO A 329 -21.14 -8.94 -6.50
N GLY A 330 -21.99 -9.78 -7.08
CA GLY A 330 -21.87 -11.22 -6.88
C GLY A 330 -20.74 -11.86 -7.68
N GLU A 331 -20.39 -11.32 -8.84
CA GLU A 331 -19.22 -11.75 -9.62
C GLU A 331 -17.94 -11.33 -8.91
N TRP A 332 -17.88 -10.09 -8.39
CA TRP A 332 -16.77 -9.67 -7.53
C TRP A 332 -16.58 -10.55 -6.31
N THR A 333 -17.68 -10.92 -5.67
CA THR A 333 -17.69 -11.82 -4.52
C THR A 333 -17.20 -13.22 -4.91
N MET A 334 -17.69 -13.76 -6.04
CA MET A 334 -17.23 -15.03 -6.60
C MET A 334 -15.73 -14.98 -6.90
N THR A 335 -15.23 -13.90 -7.50
CA THR A 335 -13.82 -13.69 -7.82
C THR A 335 -12.92 -13.67 -6.60
N ALA A 336 -13.28 -12.90 -5.58
CA ALA A 336 -12.52 -12.85 -4.34
C ALA A 336 -12.47 -14.22 -3.64
N LEU A 337 -13.60 -14.91 -3.54
CA LEU A 337 -13.71 -16.21 -2.89
C LEU A 337 -12.98 -17.31 -3.68
N SER A 338 -13.17 -17.37 -4.99
CA SER A 338 -12.51 -18.34 -5.87
C SER A 338 -11.00 -18.17 -5.86
N SER A 339 -10.49 -16.93 -5.83
CA SER A 339 -9.05 -16.66 -5.69
C SER A 339 -8.51 -17.23 -4.39
N GLY A 340 -9.10 -16.86 -3.25
CA GLY A 340 -8.64 -17.30 -1.92
C GLY A 340 -8.74 -18.82 -1.73
N LEU A 341 -9.86 -19.43 -2.12
CA LEU A 341 -10.07 -20.88 -2.00
C LEU A 341 -9.14 -21.66 -2.93
N SER A 342 -8.91 -21.19 -4.16
CA SER A 342 -8.00 -21.86 -5.10
C SER A 342 -6.55 -21.75 -4.64
N ALA A 343 -6.15 -20.60 -4.06
CA ALA A 343 -4.84 -20.42 -3.46
C ALA A 343 -4.62 -21.38 -2.28
N TYR A 344 -5.60 -21.46 -1.37
CA TYR A 344 -5.56 -22.35 -0.21
C TYR A 344 -5.51 -23.82 -0.62
N ASN A 345 -6.43 -24.25 -1.50
CA ASN A 345 -6.48 -25.65 -1.94
C ASN A 345 -5.24 -26.03 -2.74
N GLY A 346 -4.74 -25.14 -3.60
CA GLY A 346 -3.49 -25.33 -4.33
C GLY A 346 -2.31 -25.55 -3.38
N ALA A 347 -2.17 -24.68 -2.37
CA ALA A 347 -1.13 -24.81 -1.36
C ALA A 347 -1.25 -26.10 -0.53
N ALA A 348 -2.47 -26.46 -0.11
CA ALA A 348 -2.72 -27.67 0.67
C ALA A 348 -2.39 -28.95 -0.12
N VAL A 349 -2.79 -29.01 -1.39
CA VAL A 349 -2.44 -30.12 -2.29
C VAL A 349 -0.94 -30.18 -2.50
N ALA A 350 -0.29 -29.04 -2.76
CA ALA A 350 1.16 -28.99 -2.97
C ALA A 350 1.95 -29.45 -1.73
N GLN A 351 1.52 -29.08 -0.53
CA GLN A 351 2.14 -29.52 0.73
C GLN A 351 2.00 -31.02 0.98
N ALA A 352 0.92 -31.64 0.50
CA ALA A 352 0.68 -33.07 0.66
C ALA A 352 1.49 -33.93 -0.34
N LEU A 353 2.08 -33.32 -1.38
CA LEU A 353 2.82 -34.04 -2.40
C LEU A 353 4.28 -34.26 -1.99
N PRO A 354 4.79 -35.52 -2.04
CA PRO A 354 6.17 -35.81 -1.70
C PRO A 354 7.12 -35.17 -2.73
N GLY A 355 8.18 -34.53 -2.23
CA GLY A 355 9.23 -33.91 -3.07
C GLY A 355 8.94 -32.46 -3.49
N VAL A 356 7.84 -31.86 -3.03
CA VAL A 356 7.52 -30.45 -3.25
C VAL A 356 8.15 -29.59 -2.16
N ASP A 357 8.93 -28.57 -2.54
CA ASP A 357 9.51 -27.63 -1.56
C ASP A 357 8.61 -26.40 -1.32
N GLY A 358 8.95 -25.59 -0.31
CA GLY A 358 8.17 -24.42 0.07
C GLY A 358 8.02 -23.37 -1.05
N ARG A 359 8.98 -23.29 -1.99
CA ARG A 359 8.88 -22.39 -3.13
C ARG A 359 7.87 -22.89 -4.15
N GLN A 360 7.86 -24.19 -4.42
CA GLN A 360 6.85 -24.81 -5.26
C GLN A 360 5.45 -24.68 -4.65
N VAL A 361 5.30 -24.84 -3.33
CA VAL A 361 4.03 -24.56 -2.63
C VAL A 361 3.59 -23.12 -2.84
N GLY A 362 4.50 -22.15 -2.68
CA GLY A 362 4.24 -20.73 -2.98
C GLY A 362 3.84 -20.51 -4.44
N GLY A 363 4.47 -21.22 -5.37
CA GLY A 363 4.14 -21.18 -6.79
C GLY A 363 2.72 -21.69 -7.09
N VAL A 364 2.33 -22.83 -6.51
CA VAL A 364 0.98 -23.37 -6.67
C VAL A 364 -0.07 -22.47 -6.01
N LEU A 365 0.26 -21.86 -4.86
CA LEU A 365 -0.61 -20.88 -4.20
C LEU A 365 -0.89 -19.69 -5.14
N LEU A 366 0.16 -19.12 -5.74
CA LEU A 366 0.04 -17.98 -6.65
C LEU A 366 -0.73 -18.35 -7.92
N MET A 367 -0.40 -19.49 -8.55
CA MET A 367 -1.15 -19.97 -9.72
C MET A 367 -2.62 -20.25 -9.38
N GLY A 368 -2.90 -20.80 -8.20
CA GLY A 368 -4.25 -21.03 -7.69
C GLY A 368 -5.01 -19.72 -7.51
N ALA A 369 -4.41 -18.71 -6.87
CA ALA A 369 -5.01 -17.39 -6.72
C ALA A 369 -5.34 -16.75 -8.08
N GLY A 370 -4.37 -16.75 -8.99
CA GLY A 370 -4.53 -16.18 -10.33
C GLY A 370 -5.59 -16.89 -11.16
N ALA A 371 -5.59 -18.22 -11.17
CA ALA A 371 -6.58 -19.04 -11.87
C ALA A 371 -7.98 -18.88 -11.29
N GLY A 372 -8.08 -18.87 -9.95
CA GLY A 372 -9.31 -18.64 -9.23
C GLY A 372 -9.90 -17.28 -9.56
N ALA A 373 -9.09 -16.22 -9.55
CA ALA A 373 -9.53 -14.86 -9.86
C ALA A 373 -9.95 -14.70 -11.33
N ALA A 374 -9.08 -15.02 -12.29
CA ALA A 374 -9.37 -14.83 -13.71
C ALA A 374 -10.49 -15.76 -14.20
N GLY A 375 -10.47 -17.03 -13.79
CA GLY A 375 -11.46 -18.02 -14.20
C GLY A 375 -12.86 -17.71 -13.69
N SER A 376 -12.98 -17.26 -12.45
CA SER A 376 -14.28 -16.87 -11.87
C SER A 376 -14.78 -15.52 -12.39
N LEU A 377 -13.90 -14.59 -12.74
CA LEU A 377 -14.30 -13.34 -13.38
C LEU A 377 -14.96 -13.62 -14.74
N VAL A 378 -14.39 -14.53 -15.53
CA VAL A 378 -14.97 -14.96 -16.81
C VAL A 378 -16.22 -15.81 -16.59
N ALA A 379 -16.20 -16.75 -15.64
CA ALA A 379 -17.34 -17.64 -15.39
C ALA A 379 -18.53 -16.89 -14.78
N GLY A 380 -18.28 -15.89 -13.92
CA GLY A 380 -19.27 -15.05 -13.29
C GLY A 380 -20.18 -14.38 -14.32
N HIS A 381 -19.58 -13.92 -15.42
CA HIS A 381 -20.29 -13.27 -16.53
C HIS A 381 -21.38 -14.17 -17.15
N TYR A 382 -21.19 -15.48 -17.11
CA TYR A 382 -22.16 -16.45 -17.63
C TYR A 382 -23.07 -17.05 -16.56
N ALA A 383 -22.69 -16.94 -15.29
CA ALA A 383 -23.37 -17.60 -14.17
C ALA A 383 -24.33 -16.68 -13.41
N ASP A 384 -24.22 -15.35 -13.56
CA ASP A 384 -24.96 -14.33 -12.82
C ASP A 384 -25.07 -14.65 -11.31
N PRO A 385 -23.91 -14.81 -10.62
CA PRO A 385 -23.90 -15.19 -9.22
C PRO A 385 -24.48 -14.06 -8.36
N ARG A 386 -25.32 -14.41 -7.37
CA ARG A 386 -25.75 -13.46 -6.33
C ARG A 386 -24.72 -13.43 -5.20
N ALA A 387 -24.40 -12.23 -4.70
CA ALA A 387 -23.37 -12.04 -3.68
C ALA A 387 -23.63 -12.83 -2.39
N ASP A 388 -24.87 -12.87 -1.92
CA ASP A 388 -25.29 -13.61 -0.73
C ASP A 388 -25.15 -15.14 -0.92
N HIS A 389 -25.47 -15.65 -2.10
CA HIS A 389 -25.25 -17.06 -2.45
C HIS A 389 -23.75 -17.39 -2.47
N MET A 390 -22.92 -16.52 -3.06
CA MET A 390 -21.47 -16.72 -3.12
C MET A 390 -20.83 -16.67 -1.74
N LEU A 391 -21.21 -15.71 -0.87
CA LEU A 391 -20.75 -15.67 0.51
C LEU A 391 -21.15 -16.92 1.29
N THR A 392 -22.37 -17.41 1.09
CA THR A 392 -22.85 -18.64 1.73
C THR A 392 -22.05 -19.85 1.24
N LEU A 393 -21.82 -19.97 -0.07
CA LEU A 393 -21.03 -21.05 -0.66
C LEU A 393 -19.55 -20.97 -0.26
N GLY A 394 -18.97 -19.78 -0.26
CA GLY A 394 -17.58 -19.55 0.16
C GLY A 394 -17.37 -19.84 1.64
N SER A 395 -18.31 -19.43 2.49
CA SER A 395 -18.33 -19.78 3.91
C SER A 395 -18.45 -21.29 4.10
N ALA A 396 -19.39 -21.94 3.40
CA ALA A 396 -19.55 -23.40 3.45
C ALA A 396 -18.30 -24.15 2.96
N ALA A 397 -17.64 -23.66 1.91
CA ALA A 397 -16.39 -24.20 1.41
C ALA A 397 -15.24 -24.00 2.41
N ALA A 398 -15.11 -22.81 3.00
CA ALA A 398 -14.10 -22.52 4.01
C ALA A 398 -14.28 -23.37 5.28
N TRP A 399 -15.51 -23.48 5.79
CA TRP A 399 -15.83 -24.35 6.92
C TRP A 399 -15.66 -25.83 6.56
N GLY A 400 -16.05 -26.24 5.35
CA GLY A 400 -15.83 -27.59 4.85
C GLY A 400 -14.34 -27.95 4.78
N SER A 401 -13.50 -27.04 4.28
CA SER A 401 -12.05 -27.19 4.28
C SER A 401 -11.46 -27.21 5.69
N PHE A 402 -11.94 -26.34 6.59
CA PHE A 402 -11.50 -26.30 7.98
C PHE A 402 -11.85 -27.61 8.73
N TYR A 403 -13.10 -28.05 8.67
CA TYR A 403 -13.54 -29.30 9.30
C TYR A 403 -12.98 -30.54 8.59
N GLY A 404 -12.74 -30.49 7.28
CA GLY A 404 -12.10 -31.55 6.53
C GLY A 404 -10.64 -31.78 6.95
N VAL A 405 -9.91 -30.72 7.32
CA VAL A 405 -8.55 -30.83 7.90
C VAL A 405 -8.60 -31.32 9.36
N LEU A 406 -9.63 -30.94 10.12
CA LEU A 406 -9.79 -31.40 11.51
C LEU A 406 -10.33 -32.82 11.63
N ALA A 407 -11.07 -33.34 10.65
CA ALA A 407 -11.68 -34.66 10.72
C ALA A 407 -10.65 -35.80 10.87
N PRO A 408 -9.52 -35.84 10.13
CA PRO A 408 -8.44 -36.79 10.37
C PRO A 408 -7.79 -36.65 11.76
N ILE A 409 -7.58 -35.40 12.22
CA ILE A 409 -7.00 -35.09 13.53
C ILE A 409 -7.93 -35.57 14.66
N ALA A 410 -9.24 -35.39 14.51
CA ALA A 410 -10.26 -35.80 15.47
C ALA A 410 -10.57 -37.31 15.40
N ALA A 411 -10.42 -37.94 14.23
CA ALA A 411 -10.58 -39.38 14.03
C ALA A 411 -9.43 -40.22 14.63
N GLY A 412 -8.38 -39.57 15.14
CA GLY A 412 -7.28 -40.23 15.82
C GLY A 412 -6.30 -40.92 14.88
N ASP A 413 -6.31 -40.58 13.59
CA ASP A 413 -5.20 -40.92 12.70
C ASP A 413 -3.99 -40.13 13.19
N ARG A 414 -3.19 -40.78 14.05
CA ARG A 414 -1.86 -40.31 14.34
C ARG A 414 -1.14 -40.21 13.00
N LEU A 415 -0.60 -39.04 12.72
CA LEU A 415 0.53 -38.86 11.82
C LEU A 415 1.72 -39.62 12.42
N ASP A 416 1.66 -40.96 12.42
CA ASP A 416 2.76 -41.86 12.76
C ASP A 416 3.75 -41.82 11.60
N GLY A 417 4.39 -40.67 11.42
CA GLY A 417 5.64 -40.52 10.72
C GLY A 417 6.73 -40.46 11.77
N ASP A 418 7.48 -41.56 11.90
CA ASP A 418 8.72 -41.68 12.68
C ASP A 418 9.54 -40.37 12.70
N LEU A 419 9.38 -39.59 13.77
CA LEU A 419 10.39 -38.66 14.24
C LEU A 419 11.06 -39.35 15.43
N ARG A 420 12.09 -40.15 15.14
CA ARG A 420 13.06 -40.55 16.17
C ARG A 420 14.09 -39.41 16.35
N PRO A 421 14.58 -39.22 17.59
CA PRO A 421 15.39 -38.09 18.02
C PRO A 421 16.74 -37.98 17.30
#